data_AF-A0A0N1CW75-F1
#
_entry.id   AF-A0A0N1CW75-F1
#
_cell.length_a   1.000
_cell.length_b   1.000
_cell.length_c   1.000
_cell.angle_alpha   90.00
_cell.angle_beta   90.00
_cell.angle_gamma   90.00
#
_symmetry.space_group_name_H-M   'P 1'
#
loop_
_entity.id
_entity.type
_entity.pdbx_description
1 polymer ?
#
loop_
_entity_poly.entity_id
_entity_poly.type
_entity_poly.pdbx_seq_one_letter_code
_entity_poly.pdbx_strand_id
1 'polypeptide(L)'
;MADATTSTAVLADEEWAITNHDHNVVTYGLWLDETLACHRSELAACTAATVEVRYVVNGVDVDLDVQKIRHVMHWLQETYRTSKRLERQTRPDRDALLQQLSVHRVMPSEMALMAGVDLSIAERFAGEDAEARIARQLLHKLGPPGTETHLS
;
A
#
# COMPACT_ATOMS: atom_id res chain seq x y z
N MET A 1 26.32 -9.34 22.08
CA MET A 1 24.85 -9.20 22.00
C MET A 1 24.54 -7.76 22.30
N ALA A 2 23.67 -7.09 21.54
CA ALA A 2 23.20 -5.77 21.96
C ALA A 2 22.35 -5.98 23.22
N ASP A 3 22.67 -5.28 24.31
CA ASP A 3 21.81 -5.30 25.49
C ASP A 3 20.45 -4.73 25.12
N ALA A 4 19.39 -5.40 25.57
CA ALA A 4 18.02 -4.99 25.38
C ALA A 4 17.38 -4.81 26.75
N THR A 5 16.59 -3.77 26.91
CA THR A 5 15.78 -3.52 28.11
C THR A 5 14.34 -3.21 27.69
N THR A 6 13.41 -3.36 28.63
CA THR A 6 11.99 -3.14 28.38
C THR A 6 11.46 -2.04 29.29
N SER A 7 10.80 -1.05 28.68
CA SER A 7 10.00 -0.07 29.39
C SER A 7 8.51 -0.40 29.26
N THR A 8 7.73 -0.07 30.29
CA THR A 8 6.26 -0.19 30.26
C THR A 8 5.66 1.20 30.28
N ALA A 9 4.87 1.55 29.26
CA ALA A 9 4.08 2.77 29.19
C ALA A 9 2.65 2.48 29.65
N VAL A 10 2.23 3.14 30.73
CA VAL A 10 0.91 2.98 31.35
C VAL A 10 0.14 4.27 31.21
N LEU A 11 -1.07 4.23 30.65
CA LEU A 11 -2.03 5.32 30.73
C LEU A 11 -2.99 5.04 31.89
N ALA A 12 -3.06 5.97 32.85
CA ALA A 12 -4.02 5.94 33.95
C ALA A 12 -4.54 7.35 34.21
N ASP A 13 -5.86 7.52 34.34
CA ASP A 13 -6.51 8.79 34.68
C ASP A 13 -6.02 10.00 33.84
N GLU A 14 -5.78 9.77 32.54
CA GLU A 14 -5.32 10.75 31.52
C GLU A 14 -3.82 11.08 31.50
N GLU A 15 -3.00 10.46 32.36
CA GLU A 15 -1.55 10.66 32.40
C GLU A 15 -0.80 9.40 31.98
N TRP A 16 0.26 9.57 31.18
CA TRP A 16 1.20 8.52 30.86
C TRP A 16 2.31 8.44 31.90
N ALA A 17 2.56 7.24 32.41
CA ALA A 17 3.72 6.89 33.19
C ALA A 17 4.55 5.85 32.42
N ILE A 18 5.81 6.14 32.13
CA ILE A 18 6.72 5.23 31.43
C ILE A 18 7.83 4.82 32.38
N THR A 19 7.93 3.53 32.65
CA THR A 19 8.85 2.97 33.64
C THR A 19 9.79 1.97 32.99
N ASN A 20 11.09 2.09 33.29
CA ASN A 20 12.09 1.07 33.06
C ASN A 20 12.66 0.62 34.41
N HIS A 21 12.36 -0.62 34.82
CA HIS A 21 12.78 -1.13 36.13
C HIS A 21 14.27 -1.46 36.21
N ASP A 22 14.88 -1.88 35.09
CA ASP A 22 16.30 -2.25 35.07
C ASP A 22 17.22 -1.05 35.36
N HIS A 23 16.77 0.13 34.96
CA HIS A 23 17.52 1.39 35.10
C HIS A 23 16.90 2.38 36.09
N ASN A 24 15.80 2.00 36.76
CA ASN A 24 15.05 2.85 37.69
C ASN A 24 14.66 4.23 37.12
N VAL A 25 14.34 4.29 35.83
CA VAL A 25 13.89 5.52 35.16
C VAL A 25 12.38 5.53 35.08
N VAL A 26 11.76 6.62 35.51
CA VAL A 26 10.31 6.83 35.44
C VAL A 26 10.05 8.24 34.92
N THR A 27 9.22 8.33 33.89
CA THR A 27 8.88 9.61 33.24
C THR A 27 7.36 9.72 33.16
N TYR A 28 6.83 10.92 33.41
CA TYR A 28 5.39 11.21 33.39
C TYR A 28 5.07 12.28 32.35
N GLY A 29 3.87 12.24 31.77
CA GLY A 29 3.40 13.30 30.90
C GLY A 29 2.01 13.06 30.32
N LEU A 30 1.41 14.12 29.78
CA LEU A 30 0.06 14.08 29.22
C LEU A 30 0.02 13.43 27.83
N TRP A 31 1.10 13.54 27.06
CA TRP A 31 1.17 13.08 25.67
C TRP A 31 2.19 11.96 25.51
N LEU A 32 1.79 10.84 24.89
CA LEU A 32 2.62 9.64 24.80
C LEU A 32 3.93 9.86 24.04
N ASP A 33 3.89 10.62 22.94
CA ASP A 33 5.04 10.89 22.08
C ASP A 33 6.10 11.75 22.78
N GLU A 34 5.67 12.83 23.44
CA GLU A 34 6.54 13.69 24.25
C GLU A 34 7.14 12.92 25.43
N THR A 35 6.31 12.16 26.14
CA THR A 35 6.73 11.36 27.30
C THR A 35 7.73 10.27 26.88
N LEU A 36 7.50 9.60 25.74
CA LEU A 36 8.44 8.62 25.18
C LEU A 36 9.76 9.26 24.75
N ALA A 37 9.72 10.45 24.16
CA ALA A 37 10.93 11.17 23.76
C ALA A 37 11.78 11.54 24.99
N CYS A 38 11.13 12.09 26.03
CA CYS A 38 11.78 12.40 27.30
C CYS A 38 12.36 11.14 27.97
N HIS A 39 11.56 10.09 28.12
CA HIS A 39 11.97 8.82 28.73
C HIS A 39 13.17 8.18 28.03
N ARG A 40 13.18 8.19 26.70
CA ARG A 40 14.32 7.67 25.92
C ARG A 40 15.58 8.51 26.09
N SER A 41 15.44 9.83 26.21
CA SER A 41 16.58 10.71 26.48
C SER A 41 17.17 10.45 27.88
N GLU A 42 16.32 10.24 28.88
CA GLU A 42 16.75 9.88 30.24
C GLU A 42 17.42 8.51 30.28
N LEU A 43 16.83 7.51 29.63
CA LEU A 43 17.44 6.17 29.52
C LEU A 43 18.77 6.19 28.78
N ALA A 44 18.88 6.97 27.70
CA ALA A 44 20.12 7.09 26.93
C ALA A 44 21.29 7.67 27.75
N ALA A 45 21.01 8.41 28.82
CA ALA A 45 22.04 8.89 29.75
C ALA A 45 22.59 7.76 30.65
N CYS A 46 21.86 6.66 30.81
CA CYS A 46 22.20 5.57 31.71
C CYS A 46 22.57 4.27 30.98
N THR A 47 22.07 4.05 29.76
CA THR A 47 22.28 2.81 29.00
C THR A 47 22.32 3.07 27.50
N ALA A 48 23.08 2.25 26.78
CA ALA A 48 23.06 2.18 25.31
C ALA A 48 22.18 1.03 24.79
N ALA A 49 21.43 0.36 25.69
CA ALA A 49 20.57 -0.76 25.34
C ALA A 49 19.44 -0.33 24.41
N THR A 50 19.00 -1.26 23.56
CA THR A 50 17.79 -1.06 22.76
C THR A 50 16.57 -1.18 23.68
N VAL A 51 15.68 -0.20 23.63
CA VAL A 51 14.50 -0.14 24.51
C VAL A 51 13.25 -0.60 23.76
N GLU A 52 12.70 -1.74 24.16
CA GLU A 52 11.36 -2.15 23.78
C GLU A 52 10.32 -1.49 24.70
N VAL A 53 9.17 -1.09 24.16
CA VAL A 53 8.10 -0.45 24.94
C VAL A 53 6.85 -1.28 24.88
N ARG A 54 6.36 -1.69 26.05
CA ARG A 54 5.06 -2.36 26.24
C ARG A 54 3.99 -1.36 26.66
N TYR A 55 2.74 -1.63 26.33
CA TYR A 55 1.63 -0.68 26.53
C TYR A 55 0.52 -1.25 27.41
N VAL A 56 0.15 -0.50 28.43
CA VAL A 56 -1.00 -0.77 29.30
C VAL A 56 -1.89 0.47 29.32
N VAL A 57 -3.20 0.28 29.12
CA VAL A 57 -4.17 1.39 29.09
C VAL A 57 -5.28 1.10 30.08
N ASN A 58 -5.43 1.95 31.10
CA ASN A 58 -6.45 1.83 32.15
C ASN A 58 -6.49 0.41 32.76
N GLY A 59 -5.31 -0.15 33.04
CA GLY A 59 -5.15 -1.50 33.60
C GLY A 59 -5.27 -2.66 32.62
N VAL A 60 -5.50 -2.39 31.33
CA VAL A 60 -5.56 -3.42 30.27
C VAL A 60 -4.22 -3.48 29.53
N ASP A 61 -3.56 -4.64 29.53
CA ASP A 61 -2.39 -4.89 28.68
C ASP A 61 -2.86 -4.98 27.21
N VAL A 62 -2.40 -4.04 26.39
CA VAL A 62 -2.75 -3.93 24.96
C VAL A 62 -1.54 -4.16 24.05
N ASP A 63 -0.40 -4.55 24.61
CA ASP A 63 0.87 -4.63 23.91
C ASP A 63 0.82 -5.60 22.71
N LEU A 64 0.25 -6.79 22.90
CA LEU A 64 0.12 -7.78 21.83
C LEU A 64 -0.73 -7.28 20.65
N ASP A 65 -1.82 -6.57 20.93
CA ASP A 65 -2.68 -6.00 19.89
C ASP A 65 -1.96 -4.87 19.15
N VAL A 66 -1.26 -4.01 19.88
CA VAL A 66 -0.42 -2.94 19.30
C VAL A 66 0.65 -3.54 18.38
N GLN A 67 1.35 -4.58 18.81
CA GLN A 67 2.38 -5.26 18.01
C GLN A 67 1.79 -5.88 16.74
N LYS A 68 0.67 -6.60 16.87
CA LYS A 68 -0.04 -7.22 15.74
C LYS A 68 -0.46 -6.17 14.70
N ILE A 69 -1.08 -5.08 15.14
CA ILE A 69 -1.53 -4.00 14.25
C ILE A 69 -0.33 -3.32 13.58
N ARG A 70 0.72 -2.98 14.35
CA ARG A 70 1.94 -2.37 13.80
C ARG A 70 2.59 -3.24 12.73
N HIS A 71 2.69 -4.55 12.98
CA HIS A 71 3.26 -5.49 12.03
C HIS A 71 2.48 -5.51 10.70
N VAL A 72 1.15 -5.63 10.77
CA VAL A 72 0.29 -5.64 9.57
C VAL A 72 0.39 -4.30 8.82
N MET A 73 0.37 -3.18 9.55
CA MET A 73 0.47 -1.85 8.93
C MET A 73 1.82 -1.61 8.26
N HIS A 74 2.91 -2.07 8.88
CA HIS A 74 4.25 -2.01 8.28
C HIS A 74 4.31 -2.82 6.99
N TRP A 75 3.84 -4.06 7.04
CA TRP A 75 3.79 -4.93 5.86
C TRP A 75 2.95 -4.34 4.72
N LEU A 76 1.79 -3.74 5.03
CA LEU A 76 0.96 -3.05 4.04
C LEU A 76 1.69 -1.87 3.40
N GLN A 77 2.40 -1.06 4.20
CA GLN A 77 3.17 0.07 3.69
C GLN A 77 4.33 -0.38 2.79
N GLU A 78 5.06 -1.42 3.17
CA GLU A 78 6.16 -1.98 2.37
C GLU A 78 5.66 -2.59 1.06
N THR A 79 4.57 -3.34 1.12
CA THR A 79 3.93 -3.92 -0.05
C THR A 79 3.46 -2.81 -0.99
N TYR A 80 2.79 -1.78 -0.47
CA TYR A 80 2.35 -0.63 -1.26
C TYR A 80 3.52 0.11 -1.93
N ARG A 81 4.62 0.36 -1.20
CA ARG A 81 5.84 0.98 -1.76
C ARG A 81 6.41 0.13 -2.90
N THR A 82 6.47 -1.18 -2.70
CA THR A 82 6.98 -2.13 -3.70
C THR A 82 6.10 -2.16 -4.95
N SER A 83 4.78 -2.29 -4.78
CA SER A 83 3.81 -2.24 -5.86
C SER A 83 3.89 -0.93 -6.64
N LYS A 84 4.00 0.23 -5.96
CA LYS A 84 4.14 1.54 -6.63
C LYS A 84 5.45 1.67 -7.40
N ARG A 85 6.54 1.11 -6.89
CA ARG A 85 7.82 1.07 -7.61
C ARG A 85 7.71 0.25 -8.89
N LEU A 86 7.13 -0.96 -8.78
CA LEU A 86 6.90 -1.84 -9.93
C LEU A 86 5.98 -1.18 -10.97
N GLU A 87 4.87 -0.58 -10.53
CA GLU A 87 3.95 0.14 -11.41
C GLU A 87 4.66 1.26 -12.18
N ARG A 88 5.56 2.02 -11.54
CA ARG A 88 6.33 3.07 -12.21
C ARG A 88 7.32 2.51 -13.23
N GLN A 89 7.92 1.35 -12.93
CA GLN A 89 8.88 0.70 -13.82
C GLN A 89 8.21 0.10 -15.05
N THR A 90 7.03 -0.49 -14.91
CA THR A 90 6.29 -1.13 -16.01
C THR A 90 5.39 -0.18 -16.79
N ARG A 91 5.16 1.03 -16.27
CA ARG A 91 4.32 2.04 -16.92
C ARG A 91 4.73 2.35 -18.38
N PRO A 92 6.02 2.58 -18.71
CA PRO A 92 6.42 2.83 -20.10
C PRO A 92 6.07 1.67 -21.03
N ASP A 93 6.32 0.43 -20.61
CA ASP A 93 6.04 -0.77 -21.40
C ASP A 93 4.53 -0.95 -21.61
N ARG A 94 3.74 -0.74 -20.56
CA ARG A 94 2.27 -0.74 -20.62
C ARG A 94 1.77 0.32 -21.60
N ASP A 95 2.23 1.55 -21.49
CA ASP A 95 1.78 2.66 -22.34
C ASP A 95 2.20 2.42 -23.80
N ALA A 96 3.38 1.85 -24.05
CA ALA A 96 3.83 1.43 -25.38
C ALA A 96 2.94 0.33 -25.96
N LEU A 97 2.57 -0.69 -25.17
CA LEU A 97 1.63 -1.73 -25.59
C LEU A 97 0.26 -1.14 -25.94
N LEU A 98 -0.30 -0.28 -25.08
CA LEU A 98 -1.60 0.36 -25.33
C LEU A 98 -1.57 1.22 -26.60
N GLN A 99 -0.46 1.95 -26.84
CA GLN A 99 -0.28 2.70 -28.08
C GLN A 99 -0.25 1.79 -29.31
N GLN A 100 0.46 0.66 -29.25
CA GLN A 100 0.51 -0.32 -30.36
C GLN A 100 -0.87 -0.92 -30.64
N LEU A 101 -1.60 -1.33 -29.60
CA LEU A 101 -2.95 -1.89 -29.74
C LEU A 101 -3.92 -0.86 -30.34
N SER A 102 -3.80 0.42 -29.95
CA SER A 102 -4.59 1.51 -30.52
C SER A 102 -4.33 1.69 -32.03
N VAL A 103 -3.08 1.61 -32.48
CA VAL A 103 -2.74 1.64 -33.92
C VAL A 103 -3.42 0.51 -34.69
N HIS A 104 -3.54 -0.67 -34.09
CA HIS A 104 -4.24 -1.83 -34.65
C HIS A 104 -5.77 -1.78 -34.46
N ARG A 105 -6.32 -0.68 -33.94
CA ARG A 105 -7.76 -0.46 -33.70
C ARG A 105 -8.40 -1.54 -32.81
N VAL A 106 -7.62 -2.07 -31.87
CA VAL A 106 -8.14 -2.93 -30.80
C VAL A 106 -9.07 -2.07 -29.92
N MET A 107 -10.16 -2.65 -29.42
CA MET A 107 -11.13 -1.85 -28.64
C MET A 107 -10.55 -1.51 -27.25
N PRO A 108 -10.91 -0.36 -26.66
CA PRO A 108 -10.45 0.01 -25.32
C PRO A 108 -10.72 -1.07 -24.25
N SER A 109 -11.88 -1.73 -24.27
CA SER A 109 -12.19 -2.84 -23.34
C SER A 109 -11.32 -4.09 -23.55
N GLU A 110 -10.94 -4.40 -24.79
CA GLU A 110 -10.01 -5.48 -25.10
C GLU A 110 -8.58 -5.11 -24.68
N MET A 111 -8.17 -3.87 -24.93
CA MET A 111 -6.88 -3.33 -24.50
C MET A 111 -6.73 -3.38 -22.98
N ALA A 112 -7.76 -2.95 -22.24
CA ALA A 112 -7.81 -2.98 -20.79
C ALA A 112 -7.66 -4.41 -20.24
N LEU A 113 -8.37 -5.37 -20.85
CA LEU A 113 -8.26 -6.78 -20.50
C LEU A 113 -6.85 -7.33 -20.76
N MET A 114 -6.28 -7.05 -21.95
CA MET A 114 -4.95 -7.55 -22.34
C MET A 114 -3.83 -6.99 -21.46
N ALA A 115 -3.91 -5.70 -21.13
CA ALA A 115 -2.88 -5.02 -20.33
C ALA A 115 -3.12 -5.12 -18.80
N GLY A 116 -4.27 -5.66 -18.36
CA GLY A 116 -4.63 -5.78 -16.95
C GLY A 116 -4.82 -4.42 -16.26
N VAL A 117 -5.47 -3.48 -16.94
CA VAL A 117 -5.65 -2.09 -16.47
C VAL A 117 -7.12 -1.70 -16.47
N ASP A 118 -7.45 -0.60 -15.79
CA ASP A 118 -8.79 -0.03 -15.85
C ASP A 118 -9.13 0.45 -17.27
N LEU A 119 -10.42 0.32 -17.64
CA LEU A 119 -10.94 0.75 -18.94
C LEU A 119 -10.58 2.22 -19.23
N SER A 120 -10.70 3.08 -18.24
CA SER A 120 -10.39 4.52 -18.36
C SER A 120 -8.94 4.80 -18.74
N ILE A 121 -8.00 3.89 -18.41
CA ILE A 121 -6.60 4.02 -18.85
C ILE A 121 -6.49 3.70 -20.33
N ALA A 122 -7.17 2.66 -20.82
CA ALA A 122 -7.16 2.27 -22.22
C ALA A 122 -7.89 3.29 -23.12
N GLU A 123 -9.02 3.85 -22.67
CA GLU A 123 -9.80 4.85 -23.42
C GLU A 123 -8.99 6.12 -23.72
N ARG A 124 -8.00 6.46 -22.88
CA ARG A 124 -7.07 7.57 -23.15
C ARG A 124 -6.24 7.39 -24.42
N PHE A 125 -6.09 6.15 -24.92
CA PHE A 125 -5.29 5.83 -26.11
C PHE A 125 -6.14 5.61 -27.37
N ALA A 126 -7.37 5.10 -27.22
CA ALA A 126 -8.19 4.64 -28.34
C ALA A 126 -9.58 5.28 -28.43
N GLY A 127 -9.92 6.21 -27.53
CA GLY A 127 -11.22 6.86 -27.46
C GLY A 127 -12.24 6.07 -26.65
N GLU A 128 -13.50 6.49 -26.67
CA GLU A 128 -14.58 5.86 -25.89
C GLU A 128 -14.91 4.45 -26.41
N ASP A 129 -15.04 3.49 -25.49
CA ASP A 129 -15.31 2.09 -25.86
C ASP A 129 -16.67 1.92 -26.55
N ALA A 130 -17.69 2.70 -26.14
CA ALA A 130 -19.02 2.65 -26.72
C ALA A 130 -19.04 3.05 -28.19
N GLU A 131 -18.33 4.13 -28.55
CA GLU A 131 -18.22 4.58 -29.94
C GLU A 131 -17.44 3.57 -30.79
N ALA A 132 -16.34 3.04 -30.26
CA ALA A 132 -15.54 2.02 -30.93
C ALA A 132 -16.36 0.75 -31.23
N ARG A 133 -17.24 0.35 -30.30
CA ARG A 133 -18.17 -0.78 -30.49
C ARG A 133 -19.18 -0.52 -31.62
N ILE A 134 -19.78 0.66 -31.64
CA ILE A 134 -20.74 1.03 -32.71
C ILE A 134 -20.03 1.03 -34.06
N ALA A 135 -18.86 1.67 -34.16
CA ALA A 135 -18.08 1.73 -35.39
C ALA A 135 -17.71 0.32 -35.89
N ARG A 136 -17.25 -0.57 -35.00
CA ARG A 136 -16.92 -1.96 -35.36
C ARG A 136 -18.15 -2.75 -35.81
N GLN A 137 -19.29 -2.57 -35.15
CA GLN A 137 -20.56 -3.20 -35.56
C GLN A 137 -21.01 -2.73 -36.94
N LEU A 138 -20.89 -1.44 -37.25
CA LEU A 138 -21.22 -0.89 -38.56
C LEU A 138 -20.28 -1.44 -39.65
N LEU A 139 -18.97 -1.46 -39.39
CA LEU A 139 -17.99 -2.04 -40.31
C LEU A 139 -18.25 -3.52 -40.57
N HIS A 140 -18.59 -4.29 -39.54
CA HIS A 140 -18.95 -5.70 -39.69
C HIS A 140 -20.20 -5.89 -40.57
N LYS A 141 -21.21 -5.02 -40.43
CA LYS A 141 -22.43 -5.05 -41.26
C LYS A 141 -22.20 -4.62 -42.71
N LEU A 142 -21.11 -3.87 -42.98
CA LEU A 142 -20.75 -3.35 -44.30
C LEU A 142 -19.69 -4.20 -45.02
N GLY A 143 -19.03 -5.14 -44.33
CA GLY A 143 -18.15 -6.13 -44.96
C GLY A 143 -18.95 -7.04 -45.91
N PRO A 144 -18.37 -7.47 -47.04
CA PRO A 144 -19.12 -8.26 -48.03
C PRO A 144 -19.65 -9.54 -47.37
N PRO A 145 -20.88 -9.98 -47.72
CA PRO A 145 -21.34 -11.31 -47.35
C PRO A 145 -20.34 -12.31 -47.91
N GLY A 146 -20.04 -13.34 -47.12
CA GLY A 146 -19.00 -14.32 -47.40
C GLY A 146 -18.92 -14.71 -48.87
N THR A 147 -17.70 -14.67 -49.39
CA THR A 147 -17.26 -15.52 -50.48
C THR A 147 -17.50 -16.97 -50.03
N GLU A 148 -18.71 -17.48 -50.23
CA GLU A 148 -18.96 -18.91 -50.33
C GLU A 148 -18.29 -19.35 -51.64
N THR A 149 -17.00 -19.62 -51.55
CA THR A 149 -16.28 -20.32 -52.61
C THR A 149 -16.86 -21.73 -52.66
N HIS A 150 -17.82 -21.93 -53.57
CA HIS A 150 -18.17 -23.23 -54.10
C HIS A 150 -16.88 -23.95 -54.50
N LEU A 151 -16.52 -25.00 -53.77
CA LEU A 151 -15.65 -26.04 -54.28
C LEU A 151 -16.56 -27.19 -54.71
N SER A 152 -16.69 -27.29 -56.03
CA SER A 152 -17.20 -28.46 -56.75
C SER A 152 -16.35 -29.70 -56.50
#